data_AF-A0A402CW10-F1
#
_entry.id   AF-A0A402CW10-F1
#
_cell.length_a   1.000
_cell.length_b   1.000
_cell.length_c   1.000
_cell.angle_alpha   90.00
_cell.angle_beta   90.00
_cell.angle_gamma   90.00
#
_symmetry.space_group_name_H-M   'P 1'
#
loop_
_entity.id
_entity.type
_entity.pdbx_description
1 polymer ?
#
loop_
_entity_poly.entity_id
_entity_poly.type
_entity_poly.pdbx_seq_one_letter_code
_entity_poly.pdbx_strand_id
1 'polypeptide(L)'
;MVTQTEVTLEYYGEEFPLVERQMLMRDRAVPGLDVKNRTTMDQDFDQRWRAAATPFDGVTIYSAGCAPLAELRYTLNAVFNILREQSPNAELFNLSDWHEHDGYVNEATPSSWNELQSYLISTDALKGLSTGETYVRIAIFSKHRDFLLRVYIPDAYDNPHFGYDDPNLVDCGIFDFTSTEPLALRIRDAAMDAGASDIRMMPAKEFFDKGYGG
;
A
#
# COMPACT_ATOMS: atom_id res chain seq x y z
N MET A 1 -21.10 35.24 -23.91
CA MET A 1 -19.77 35.42 -23.30
C MET A 1 -19.86 34.86 -21.89
N VAL A 2 -19.31 33.67 -21.67
CA VAL A 2 -19.30 32.99 -20.38
C VAL A 2 -17.86 33.08 -19.87
N THR A 3 -17.67 33.76 -18.75
CA THR A 3 -16.37 33.90 -18.09
C THR A 3 -15.99 32.59 -17.42
N GLN A 4 -14.86 32.02 -17.84
CA GLN A 4 -14.19 30.92 -17.14
C GLN A 4 -13.68 31.43 -15.80
N THR A 5 -14.12 30.80 -14.72
CA THR A 5 -13.53 30.97 -13.39
C THR A 5 -12.41 29.96 -13.26
N GLU A 6 -11.16 30.42 -13.33
CA GLU A 6 -10.00 29.61 -12.95
C GLU A 6 -10.03 29.41 -11.44
N VAL A 7 -10.09 28.15 -11.00
CA VAL A 7 -9.89 27.76 -9.60
C VAL A 7 -8.45 27.27 -9.49
N THR A 8 -7.56 28.13 -9.01
CA THR A 8 -6.22 27.74 -8.55
C THR A 8 -6.35 27.08 -7.17
N LEU A 9 -6.13 25.77 -7.11
CA LEU A 9 -5.88 25.05 -5.86
C LEU A 9 -4.44 25.34 -5.42
N GLU A 10 -4.29 26.19 -4.41
CA GLU A 10 -3.00 26.41 -3.74
C GLU A 10 -2.62 25.16 -2.94
N TYR A 11 -1.54 24.52 -3.36
CA TYR A 11 -0.94 23.37 -2.70
C TYR A 11 -0.10 23.86 -1.52
N TYR A 12 -0.60 23.68 -0.29
CA TYR A 12 0.20 23.89 0.92
C TYR A 12 1.15 22.71 1.13
N GLY A 13 2.28 22.74 0.42
CA GLY A 13 3.43 21.90 0.73
C GLY A 13 4.23 22.54 1.87
N GLU A 14 3.91 22.21 3.12
CA GLU A 14 4.87 22.44 4.19
C GLU A 14 5.96 21.36 4.09
N GLU A 15 7.09 21.74 3.51
CA GLU A 15 8.34 20.98 3.61
C GLU A 15 8.79 20.98 5.07
N PHE A 16 8.48 19.90 5.80
CA PHE A 16 9.14 19.64 7.07
C PHE A 16 10.62 19.34 6.81
N PRO A 17 11.56 19.99 7.53
CA PRO A 17 12.97 19.67 7.39
C PRO A 17 13.22 18.20 7.77
N LEU A 18 13.80 17.45 6.83
CA LEU A 18 14.23 16.04 6.91
C LEU A 18 14.96 15.64 8.21
N VAL A 19 15.46 16.62 8.98
CA VAL A 19 16.26 16.42 10.17
C VAL A 19 15.42 16.06 11.40
N GLU A 20 14.17 16.52 11.52
CA GLU A 20 13.34 16.22 12.70
C GLU A 20 12.70 14.82 12.66
N ARG A 21 12.41 14.27 11.47
CA ARG A 21 11.96 12.87 11.33
C ARG A 21 13.04 11.85 11.73
N GLN A 22 14.32 12.17 11.48
CA GLN A 22 15.43 11.29 11.88
C GLN A 22 15.73 11.33 13.39
N MET A 23 15.24 12.35 14.11
CA MET A 23 15.56 12.52 15.54
C MET A 23 14.55 11.87 16.48
N LEU A 24 13.29 11.67 16.09
CA LEU A 24 12.32 10.90 16.90
C LEU A 24 12.44 9.37 16.74
N MET A 25 13.06 8.89 15.65
CA MET A 25 13.13 7.46 15.31
C MET A 25 14.41 6.76 15.80
N ARG A 26 15.44 7.49 16.26
CA ARG A 26 16.79 6.92 16.50
C ARG A 26 17.05 6.30 17.86
N ASP A 27 16.19 6.50 18.87
CA ASP A 27 16.49 6.09 20.26
C ASP A 27 15.49 5.09 20.89
N ARG A 28 14.80 4.29 20.07
CA ARG A 28 14.16 3.05 20.55
C ARG A 28 14.78 1.83 19.90
N ALA A 29 16.03 1.55 20.25
CA ALA A 29 16.47 0.16 20.25
C ALA A 29 15.55 -0.61 21.20
N VAL A 30 14.62 -1.40 20.67
CA VAL A 30 13.78 -2.31 21.47
C VAL A 30 14.73 -3.38 22.03
N PRO A 31 15.06 -3.35 23.33
CA PRO A 31 16.01 -4.30 23.88
C PRO A 31 15.32 -5.67 23.95
N GLY A 32 15.72 -6.61 23.09
CA GLY A 32 15.24 -7.99 23.13
C GLY A 32 14.70 -8.57 21.82
N LEU A 33 14.64 -7.83 20.71
CA LEU A 33 14.43 -8.47 19.40
C LEU A 33 15.75 -9.09 18.93
N ASP A 34 15.84 -10.41 19.05
CA ASP A 34 16.95 -11.19 18.54
C ASP A 34 17.02 -11.06 17.01
N VAL A 35 18.00 -10.30 16.51
CA VAL A 35 18.28 -10.06 15.08
C VAL A 35 18.53 -11.36 14.30
N LYS A 36 18.66 -12.50 14.98
CA LYS A 36 18.97 -13.81 14.39
C LYS A 36 17.81 -14.53 13.71
N ASN A 37 16.58 -14.05 13.80
CA ASN A 37 15.42 -14.68 13.18
C ASN A 37 14.78 -13.83 12.06
N ARG A 38 15.57 -13.07 11.29
CA ARG A 38 15.07 -12.59 9.98
C ARG A 38 14.87 -13.81 9.08
N THR A 39 13.62 -14.14 8.76
CA THR A 39 13.34 -15.28 7.90
C THR A 39 13.75 -15.00 6.46
N THR A 40 13.86 -16.06 5.66
CA THR A 40 14.32 -16.01 4.28
C THR A 40 13.44 -15.17 3.35
N MET A 41 12.14 -14.98 3.64
CA MET A 41 11.25 -14.19 2.78
C MET A 41 11.37 -12.67 2.99
N ASP A 42 11.65 -12.22 4.22
CA ASP A 42 11.87 -10.79 4.52
C ASP A 42 13.16 -10.30 3.84
N GLN A 43 14.19 -11.15 3.88
CA GLN A 43 15.47 -10.91 3.20
C GLN A 43 15.32 -10.90 1.68
N ASP A 44 14.46 -11.72 1.10
CA ASP A 44 14.21 -11.74 -0.35
C ASP A 44 13.58 -10.42 -0.83
N PHE A 45 12.59 -9.88 -0.10
CA PHE A 45 11.97 -8.60 -0.45
C PHE A 45 12.95 -7.43 -0.34
N ASP A 46 13.70 -7.32 0.76
CA ASP A 46 14.74 -6.29 0.91
C ASP A 46 15.83 -6.43 -0.16
N GLN A 47 16.30 -7.65 -0.44
CA GLN A 47 17.30 -7.91 -1.47
C GLN A 47 16.80 -7.50 -2.86
N ARG A 48 15.56 -7.85 -3.20
CA ARG A 48 14.95 -7.49 -4.49
C ARG A 48 14.78 -5.98 -4.62
N TRP A 49 14.31 -5.31 -3.59
CA TRP A 49 14.18 -3.86 -3.60
C TRP A 49 15.53 -3.18 -3.82
N ARG A 50 16.57 -3.57 -3.07
CA ARG A 50 17.94 -3.05 -3.25
C ARG A 50 18.50 -3.32 -4.64
N ALA A 51 18.19 -4.48 -5.20
CA ALA A 51 18.61 -4.87 -6.54
C ALA A 51 17.75 -4.28 -7.66
N ALA A 52 16.67 -3.54 -7.32
CA ALA A 52 15.63 -3.13 -8.26
C ALA A 52 15.18 -4.31 -9.13
N ALA A 53 14.83 -5.42 -8.48
CA ALA A 53 14.33 -6.66 -9.10
C ALA A 53 12.84 -6.82 -8.80
N THR A 54 12.14 -7.58 -9.66
CA THR A 54 10.71 -7.91 -9.54
C THR A 54 10.29 -8.21 -8.08
N PRO A 55 9.26 -7.53 -7.54
CA PRO A 55 8.33 -6.63 -8.22
C PRO A 55 8.83 -5.17 -8.38
N PHE A 56 10.01 -4.83 -7.88
CA PHE A 56 10.52 -3.46 -7.77
C PHE A 56 11.21 -2.90 -9.03
N ASP A 57 11.15 -3.63 -10.15
CA ASP A 57 11.76 -3.29 -11.44
C ASP A 57 10.78 -2.69 -12.46
N GLY A 58 9.50 -2.59 -12.12
CA GLY A 58 8.43 -2.09 -12.99
C GLY A 58 7.90 -0.71 -12.58
N VAL A 59 6.57 -0.61 -12.53
CA VAL A 59 5.87 0.61 -12.14
C VAL A 59 4.94 0.33 -10.96
N THR A 60 4.78 1.34 -10.11
CA THR A 60 3.77 1.33 -9.05
C THR A 60 2.67 2.30 -9.40
N ILE A 61 1.43 1.81 -9.37
CA ILE A 61 0.25 2.68 -9.29
C ILE A 61 -0.15 2.83 -7.84
N TYR A 62 -0.65 3.99 -7.46
CA TYR A 62 -1.04 4.26 -6.09
C TYR A 62 -2.15 5.28 -6.03
N SER A 63 -2.99 5.16 -5.01
CA SER A 63 -3.98 6.17 -4.67
C SER A 63 -3.27 7.31 -3.93
N ALA A 64 -3.44 8.54 -4.41
CA ALA A 64 -2.80 9.70 -3.82
C ALA A 64 -3.52 10.22 -2.56
N GLY A 65 -4.75 9.78 -2.33
CA GLY A 65 -5.56 10.11 -1.16
C GLY A 65 -6.29 8.88 -0.62
N CYS A 66 -6.92 9.06 0.53
CA CYS A 66 -7.70 8.00 1.17
C CYS A 66 -9.07 7.86 0.50
N ALA A 67 -9.39 6.67 0.01
CA ALA A 67 -10.69 6.37 -0.59
C ALA A 67 -11.66 5.84 0.47
N PRO A 68 -12.94 6.22 0.47
CA PRO A 68 -13.95 5.59 1.32
C PRO A 68 -13.93 4.06 1.17
N LEU A 69 -14.07 3.32 2.27
CA LEU A 69 -13.93 1.86 2.23
C LEU A 69 -14.89 1.15 1.28
N ALA A 70 -16.07 1.73 1.03
CA ALA A 70 -16.98 1.22 0.02
C ALA A 70 -16.36 1.27 -1.39
N GLU A 71 -15.77 2.40 -1.77
CA GLU A 71 -15.09 2.60 -3.06
C GLU A 71 -13.80 1.78 -3.14
N LEU A 72 -13.01 1.74 -2.06
CA LEU A 72 -11.82 0.90 -1.99
C LEU A 72 -12.17 -0.57 -2.18
N ARG A 73 -13.26 -1.05 -1.57
CA ARG A 73 -13.72 -2.44 -1.75
C ARG A 73 -14.09 -2.76 -3.20
N TYR A 74 -14.79 -1.85 -3.89
CA TYR A 74 -15.10 -2.03 -5.32
C TYR A 74 -13.82 -2.04 -6.17
N THR A 75 -12.90 -1.14 -5.86
CA THR A 75 -11.59 -1.03 -6.52
C THR A 75 -10.78 -2.31 -6.34
N LEU A 76 -10.59 -2.78 -5.11
CA LEU A 76 -9.86 -4.01 -4.80
C LEU A 76 -10.53 -5.24 -5.42
N ASN A 77 -11.86 -5.26 -5.52
CA ASN A 77 -12.56 -6.36 -6.19
C ASN A 77 -12.25 -6.40 -7.69
N ALA A 78 -12.19 -5.24 -8.36
CA ALA A 78 -11.78 -5.14 -9.76
C ALA A 78 -10.31 -5.60 -9.94
N VAL A 79 -9.41 -5.16 -9.06
CA VAL A 79 -8.01 -5.58 -9.03
C VAL A 79 -7.89 -7.11 -8.88
N PHE A 80 -8.55 -7.69 -7.86
CA PHE A 80 -8.50 -9.13 -7.60
C PHE A 80 -9.06 -9.96 -8.75
N ASN A 81 -10.12 -9.49 -9.42
CA ASN A 81 -10.65 -10.20 -10.58
C ASN A 81 -9.62 -10.29 -11.71
N ILE A 82 -8.93 -9.19 -12.03
CA ILE A 82 -7.88 -9.19 -13.06
C ILE A 82 -6.71 -10.10 -12.67
N LEU A 83 -6.25 -10.02 -11.42
CA LEU A 83 -5.12 -10.84 -10.97
C LEU A 83 -5.48 -12.33 -10.97
N ARG A 84 -6.70 -12.69 -10.56
CA ARG A 84 -7.21 -14.06 -10.58
C ARG A 84 -7.39 -14.59 -12.01
N GLU A 85 -7.87 -13.76 -12.93
CA GLU A 85 -7.99 -14.14 -14.35
C GLU A 85 -6.62 -14.44 -14.96
N GLN A 86 -5.62 -13.62 -14.65
CA GLN A 86 -4.27 -13.77 -15.20
C GLN A 86 -3.52 -14.95 -14.58
N SER A 87 -3.71 -15.20 -13.29
CA SER A 87 -2.99 -16.22 -12.54
C SER A 87 -3.92 -17.03 -11.60
N PRO A 88 -4.86 -17.82 -12.17
CA PRO A 88 -5.89 -18.51 -11.37
C PRO A 88 -5.32 -19.53 -10.39
N ASN A 89 -4.14 -20.09 -10.69
CA ASN A 89 -3.45 -21.09 -9.88
C ASN A 89 -2.21 -20.52 -9.16
N ALA A 90 -2.13 -19.19 -9.00
CA ALA A 90 -1.02 -18.59 -8.26
C ALA A 90 -1.00 -19.09 -6.82
N GLU A 91 0.18 -19.48 -6.35
CA GLU A 91 0.47 -19.57 -4.92
C GLU A 91 0.59 -18.13 -4.39
N LEU A 92 -0.33 -17.74 -3.51
CA LEU A 92 -0.40 -16.39 -2.95
C LEU A 92 0.12 -16.38 -1.54
N PHE A 93 0.64 -15.23 -1.15
CA PHE A 93 1.11 -14.95 0.19
C PHE A 93 0.65 -13.56 0.60
N ASN A 94 0.50 -13.35 1.90
CA ASN A 94 0.33 -12.04 2.49
C ASN A 94 1.30 -11.82 3.66
N LEU A 95 1.58 -10.56 3.99
CA LEU A 95 2.37 -10.17 5.16
C LEU A 95 2.03 -8.75 5.60
N SER A 96 2.45 -8.38 6.82
CA SER A 96 2.50 -6.98 7.25
C SER A 96 3.80 -6.34 6.78
N ASP A 97 3.70 -5.36 5.89
CA ASP A 97 4.80 -4.63 5.28
C ASP A 97 5.09 -3.36 6.10
N TRP A 98 6.25 -3.32 6.75
CA TRP A 98 6.74 -2.17 7.52
C TRP A 98 7.76 -1.33 6.75
N HIS A 99 7.80 -1.44 5.42
CA HIS A 99 8.72 -0.67 4.56
C HIS A 99 8.70 0.84 4.86
N GLU A 100 7.53 1.39 5.17
CA GLU A 100 7.33 2.82 5.47
C GLU A 100 7.52 3.19 6.96
N HIS A 101 7.77 2.20 7.82
CA HIS A 101 8.01 2.39 9.25
C HIS A 101 9.51 2.27 9.58
N ASP A 102 10.03 1.05 9.77
CA ASP A 102 11.44 0.78 10.10
C ASP A 102 12.10 -0.20 9.11
N GLY A 103 11.44 -0.47 7.98
CA GLY A 103 11.94 -1.38 6.96
C GLY A 103 11.80 -2.86 7.32
N TYR A 104 11.13 -3.21 8.42
CA TYR A 104 10.89 -4.60 8.78
C TYR A 104 9.79 -5.23 7.91
N VAL A 105 9.86 -6.54 7.73
CA VAL A 105 8.83 -7.30 7.01
C VAL A 105 8.52 -8.49 7.89
N ASN A 106 7.24 -8.73 8.16
CA ASN A 106 6.80 -9.90 8.91
C ASN A 106 6.84 -11.15 8.02
N GLU A 107 6.96 -12.32 8.66
CA GLU A 107 6.87 -13.61 7.98
C GLU A 107 5.60 -13.69 7.12
N ALA A 108 5.79 -14.00 5.83
CA ALA A 108 4.65 -14.12 4.94
C ALA A 108 3.87 -15.42 5.18
N THR A 109 2.56 -15.30 5.24
CA THR A 109 1.65 -16.41 5.41
C THR A 109 1.06 -16.83 4.06
N PRO A 110 0.92 -18.13 3.78
CA PRO A 110 0.22 -18.59 2.58
C PRO A 110 -1.23 -18.10 2.58
N SER A 111 -1.72 -17.70 1.41
CA SER A 111 -3.09 -17.25 1.21
C SER A 111 -3.70 -17.87 -0.05
N SER A 112 -4.97 -17.55 -0.31
CA SER A 112 -5.71 -18.04 -1.48
C SER A 112 -6.64 -16.97 -2.03
N TRP A 113 -7.03 -17.09 -3.31
CA TRP A 113 -8.02 -16.19 -3.90
C TRP A 113 -9.34 -16.14 -3.10
N ASN A 114 -9.78 -17.26 -2.53
CA ASN A 114 -11.01 -17.31 -1.73
C ASN A 114 -10.88 -16.53 -0.42
N GLU A 115 -9.73 -16.65 0.24
CA GLU A 115 -9.43 -15.88 1.45
C GLU A 115 -9.34 -14.39 1.14
N LEU A 116 -8.62 -14.02 0.08
CA LEU A 116 -8.53 -12.62 -0.35
C LEU A 116 -9.92 -12.03 -0.67
N GLN A 117 -10.77 -12.79 -1.36
CA GLN A 117 -12.15 -12.36 -1.64
C GLN A 117 -13.00 -12.22 -0.38
N SER A 118 -12.69 -12.96 0.71
CA SER A 118 -13.43 -12.87 1.96
C SER A 118 -13.31 -11.48 2.61
N TYR A 119 -12.17 -10.81 2.46
CA TYR A 119 -11.98 -9.42 2.90
C TYR A 119 -12.86 -8.43 2.14
N LEU A 120 -13.36 -8.79 0.95
CA LEU A 120 -14.13 -7.88 0.10
C LEU A 120 -15.65 -8.09 0.16
N ILE A 121 -16.12 -8.99 1.03
CA ILE A 121 -17.54 -9.31 1.19
C ILE A 121 -18.32 -8.11 1.75
N SER A 122 -17.72 -7.34 2.66
CA SER A 122 -18.30 -6.13 3.25
C SER A 122 -17.22 -5.11 3.59
N THR A 123 -17.61 -3.87 3.87
CA THR A 123 -16.68 -2.85 4.39
C THR A 123 -16.09 -3.26 5.74
N ASP A 124 -16.85 -3.93 6.60
CA ASP A 124 -16.35 -4.41 7.90
C ASP A 124 -15.32 -5.54 7.74
N ALA A 125 -15.54 -6.44 6.78
CA ALA A 125 -14.54 -7.47 6.46
C ALA A 125 -13.25 -6.84 5.92
N LEU A 126 -13.37 -5.77 5.12
CA LEU A 126 -12.23 -5.03 4.61
C LEU A 126 -11.47 -4.32 5.73
N LYS A 127 -12.18 -3.70 6.69
CA LYS A 127 -11.57 -3.11 7.90
C LYS A 127 -10.72 -4.11 8.69
N GLY A 128 -11.04 -5.40 8.60
CA GLY A 128 -10.23 -6.47 9.20
C GLY A 128 -8.80 -6.57 8.65
N LEU A 129 -8.48 -5.90 7.53
CA LEU A 129 -7.10 -5.73 7.05
C LEU A 129 -6.32 -4.62 7.77
N SER A 130 -6.96 -3.83 8.63
CA SER A 130 -6.25 -2.87 9.47
C SER A 130 -5.27 -3.60 10.39
N THR A 131 -4.04 -3.11 10.43
CA THR A 131 -2.97 -3.64 11.29
C THR A 131 -3.03 -3.05 12.69
N GLY A 132 -3.76 -1.95 12.88
CA GLY A 132 -3.70 -1.13 14.09
C GLY A 132 -2.38 -0.37 14.24
N GLU A 133 -1.53 -0.36 13.22
CA GLU A 133 -0.19 0.23 13.26
C GLU A 133 -0.01 1.26 12.15
N THR A 134 0.55 2.40 12.51
CA THR A 134 0.76 3.51 11.58
C THR A 134 1.77 3.14 10.48
N TYR A 135 1.38 3.39 9.22
CA TYR A 135 2.17 3.08 8.01
C TYR A 135 2.51 1.60 7.76
N VAL A 136 1.91 0.66 8.50
CA VAL A 136 2.07 -0.77 8.23
C VAL A 136 0.97 -1.22 7.29
N ARG A 137 1.35 -1.72 6.10
CA ARG A 137 0.42 -2.15 5.06
C ARG A 137 0.25 -3.67 5.07
N ILE A 138 -0.90 -4.17 4.62
CA ILE A 138 -1.01 -5.58 4.23
C ILE A 138 -0.53 -5.72 2.80
N ALA A 139 0.57 -6.44 2.60
CA ALA A 139 1.10 -6.78 1.29
C ALA A 139 0.57 -8.14 0.84
N ILE A 140 0.20 -8.26 -0.43
CA ILE A 140 -0.31 -9.47 -1.10
C ILE A 140 0.48 -9.66 -2.40
N PHE A 141 1.03 -10.84 -2.62
CA PHE A 141 1.91 -11.12 -3.75
C PHE A 141 1.87 -12.59 -4.18
N SER A 142 2.32 -12.86 -5.42
CA SER A 142 2.53 -14.23 -5.91
C SER A 142 3.87 -14.79 -5.43
N LYS A 143 3.99 -16.12 -5.36
CA LYS A 143 5.26 -16.81 -5.10
C LYS A 143 6.42 -16.33 -5.98
N HIS A 144 6.13 -16.05 -7.26
CA HIS A 144 7.12 -15.59 -8.23
C HIS A 144 7.34 -14.07 -8.22
N ARG A 145 6.62 -13.36 -7.36
CA ARG A 145 6.69 -11.90 -7.18
C ARG A 145 6.24 -11.10 -8.41
N ASP A 146 5.42 -11.70 -9.28
CA ASP A 146 4.97 -11.05 -10.52
C ASP A 146 4.19 -9.74 -10.25
N PHE A 147 3.65 -9.61 -9.04
CA PHE A 147 3.02 -8.41 -8.55
C PHE A 147 3.18 -8.28 -7.03
N LEU A 148 2.97 -7.06 -6.55
CA LEU A 148 2.79 -6.70 -5.15
C LEU A 148 1.62 -5.73 -5.04
N LEU A 149 0.56 -6.11 -4.34
CA LEU A 149 -0.51 -5.21 -3.92
C LEU A 149 -0.33 -4.89 -2.45
N ARG A 150 -0.40 -3.62 -2.07
CA ARG A 150 -0.40 -3.22 -0.67
C ARG A 150 -1.66 -2.44 -0.36
N VAL A 151 -2.26 -2.73 0.79
CA VAL A 151 -3.46 -2.05 1.29
C VAL A 151 -3.17 -1.51 2.67
N TYR A 152 -3.50 -0.24 2.89
CA TYR A 152 -3.40 0.42 4.17
C TYR A 152 -4.79 0.90 4.59
N ILE A 153 -5.23 0.49 5.78
CA ILE A 153 -6.46 0.97 6.40
C ILE A 153 -6.04 1.57 7.74
N PRO A 154 -6.07 2.91 7.88
CA PRO A 154 -5.71 3.56 9.14
C PRO A 154 -6.66 3.12 10.25
N ASP A 155 -6.13 2.97 11.46
CA ASP A 155 -6.96 2.87 12.67
C ASP A 155 -7.37 4.27 13.13
N ALA A 156 -8.57 4.39 13.70
CA ALA A 156 -9.21 5.62 14.16
C ALA A 156 -8.35 6.43 15.14
N TYR A 157 -7.47 5.75 15.87
CA TYR A 157 -6.65 6.34 16.92
C TYR A 157 -5.27 6.79 16.44
N ASP A 158 -4.83 6.33 15.28
CA ASP A 158 -3.42 6.30 14.91
C ASP A 158 -2.99 7.39 13.94
N ASN A 159 -3.91 8.23 13.44
CA ASN A 159 -3.56 9.17 12.38
C ASN A 159 -3.82 10.66 12.70
N PRO A 160 -2.84 11.37 13.30
CA PRO A 160 -2.89 12.83 13.41
C PRO A 160 -2.93 13.55 12.05
N HIS A 161 -2.46 12.90 10.98
CA HIS A 161 -2.29 13.54 9.67
C HIS A 161 -3.56 13.56 8.81
N PHE A 162 -4.55 12.74 9.12
CA PHE A 162 -5.87 12.82 8.48
C PHE A 162 -6.85 13.70 9.25
N GLY A 163 -6.37 14.51 10.20
CA GLY A 163 -7.22 15.41 10.97
C GLY A 163 -8.13 14.62 11.92
N TYR A 164 -7.78 14.62 13.21
CA TYR A 164 -8.64 14.09 14.28
C TYR A 164 -10.06 14.67 14.29
N ASP A 165 -10.29 15.75 13.54
CA ASP A 165 -11.55 16.48 13.47
C ASP A 165 -12.47 16.06 12.31
N ASP A 166 -12.05 15.20 11.38
CA ASP A 166 -12.95 14.67 10.34
C ASP A 166 -13.41 13.23 10.68
N PRO A 167 -14.59 13.06 11.28
CA PRO A 167 -15.15 11.74 11.59
C PRO A 167 -15.45 10.89 10.35
N ASN A 168 -15.31 11.43 9.13
CA ASN A 168 -15.45 10.68 7.90
C ASN A 168 -14.14 10.03 7.42
N LEU A 169 -12.98 10.45 7.95
CA LEU A 169 -11.67 9.86 7.60
C LEU A 169 -11.37 8.56 8.35
N VAL A 170 -12.22 8.17 9.28
CA VAL A 170 -12.12 6.93 10.07
C VAL A 170 -12.43 5.68 9.23
N ASP A 171 -13.12 5.85 8.10
CA ASP A 171 -13.62 4.77 7.25
C ASP A 171 -13.10 4.88 5.80
N CYS A 172 -11.78 5.06 5.67
CA CYS A 172 -11.12 5.12 4.38
C CYS A 172 -9.91 4.16 4.32
N GLY A 173 -9.34 3.99 3.14
CA GLY A 173 -8.08 3.28 2.97
C GLY A 173 -7.35 3.66 1.68
N ILE A 174 -6.12 3.21 1.59
CA ILE A 174 -5.19 3.50 0.49
C ILE A 174 -4.69 2.16 -0.06
N PHE A 175 -4.45 2.12 -1.36
CA PHE A 175 -3.73 1.00 -1.98
C PHE A 175 -2.65 1.47 -2.93
N ASP A 176 -1.65 0.60 -3.12
CA ASP A 176 -0.71 0.66 -4.22
C ASP A 176 -0.51 -0.73 -4.83
N PHE A 177 -0.21 -0.75 -6.13
CA PHE A 177 -0.01 -1.97 -6.88
C PHE A 177 1.24 -1.83 -7.75
N THR A 178 2.15 -2.79 -7.63
CA THR A 178 3.42 -2.81 -8.33
C THR A 178 3.53 -4.07 -9.18
N SER A 179 3.84 -3.90 -10.46
CA SER A 179 4.10 -4.98 -11.42
C SER A 179 4.77 -4.43 -12.68
N THR A 180 4.82 -5.24 -13.73
CA THR A 180 5.09 -4.80 -15.10
C THR A 180 4.10 -3.72 -15.54
N GLU A 181 4.55 -2.80 -16.39
CA GLU A 181 3.74 -1.69 -16.89
C GLU A 181 2.43 -2.14 -17.57
N PRO A 182 2.39 -3.18 -18.42
CA PRO A 182 1.13 -3.61 -19.04
C PRO A 182 0.08 -4.06 -18.02
N LEU A 183 0.48 -4.79 -16.98
CA LEU A 183 -0.44 -5.22 -15.93
C LEU A 183 -0.85 -4.03 -15.06
N ALA A 184 0.09 -3.17 -14.67
CA ALA A 184 -0.21 -2.01 -13.84
C ALA A 184 -1.18 -1.03 -14.54
N LEU A 185 -1.04 -0.81 -15.85
CA LEU A 185 -2.00 -0.02 -16.63
C LEU A 185 -3.40 -0.66 -16.64
N ARG A 186 -3.48 -1.98 -16.85
CA ARG A 186 -4.76 -2.71 -16.80
C ARG A 186 -5.42 -2.61 -15.43
N ILE A 187 -4.66 -2.71 -14.33
CA ILE A 187 -5.18 -2.54 -12.97
C ILE A 187 -5.63 -1.10 -12.73
N ARG A 188 -4.85 -0.10 -13.18
CA ARG A 188 -5.21 1.31 -13.04
C ARG A 188 -6.54 1.61 -13.71
N ASP A 189 -6.69 1.20 -14.96
CA ASP A 189 -7.88 1.50 -15.74
C ASP A 189 -9.12 0.85 -15.09
N ALA A 190 -9.00 -0.39 -14.61
CA ALA A 190 -10.07 -1.07 -13.87
C ALA A 190 -10.37 -0.44 -12.49
N ALA A 191 -9.35 0.06 -11.80
CA ALA A 191 -9.54 0.79 -10.54
C ALA A 191 -10.30 2.10 -10.78
N MET A 192 -9.95 2.84 -11.82
CA MET A 192 -10.64 4.07 -12.22
C MET A 192 -12.08 3.80 -12.64
N ASP A 193 -12.32 2.74 -13.43
CA ASP A 193 -13.68 2.30 -13.82
C ASP A 193 -14.51 1.87 -12.61
N ALA A 194 -13.87 1.37 -11.54
CA ALA A 194 -14.52 1.03 -10.27
C ALA A 194 -14.77 2.24 -9.35
N GLY A 195 -14.38 3.45 -9.78
CA GLY A 195 -14.64 4.71 -9.08
C GLY A 195 -13.43 5.29 -8.35
N ALA A 196 -12.25 4.66 -8.41
CA ALA A 196 -11.07 5.23 -7.76
C ALA A 196 -10.64 6.54 -8.42
N SER A 197 -10.56 7.60 -7.62
CA SER A 197 -10.06 8.91 -8.05
C SER A 197 -8.58 9.12 -7.69
N ASP A 198 -7.88 9.96 -8.46
CA ASP A 198 -6.47 10.35 -8.23
C ASP A 198 -5.50 9.16 -8.10
N ILE A 199 -5.62 8.20 -9.02
CA ILE A 199 -4.62 7.15 -9.19
C ILE A 199 -3.43 7.70 -9.97
N ARG A 200 -2.26 7.63 -9.35
CA ARG A 200 -0.98 8.05 -9.92
C ARG A 200 -0.14 6.85 -10.27
N MET A 201 0.89 7.06 -11.08
CA MET A 201 1.82 6.03 -11.50
C MET A 201 3.23 6.60 -11.51
N MET A 202 4.20 5.81 -11.06
CA MET A 202 5.62 6.16 -11.14
C MET A 202 6.51 4.90 -11.16
N PRO A 203 7.82 5.01 -11.47
CA PRO A 203 8.73 3.88 -11.39
C PRO A 203 8.73 3.26 -10.00
N ALA A 204 8.69 1.93 -9.93
CA ALA A 204 8.55 1.21 -8.65
C ALA A 204 9.69 1.57 -7.69
N LYS A 205 10.93 1.52 -8.16
CA LYS A 205 12.11 1.87 -7.34
C LYS A 205 11.98 3.26 -6.70
N GLU A 206 11.56 4.26 -7.47
CA GLU A 206 11.37 5.62 -6.96
C GLU A 206 10.23 5.72 -5.94
N PHE A 207 9.14 4.98 -6.15
CA PHE A 207 8.02 4.92 -5.22
C PHE A 207 8.46 4.38 -3.85
N PHE A 208 9.10 3.21 -3.84
CA PHE A 208 9.56 2.57 -2.60
C PHE A 208 10.70 3.34 -1.92
N ASP A 209 11.60 3.97 -2.68
CA ASP A 209 12.67 4.79 -2.10
C ASP A 209 12.15 6.03 -1.38
N LYS A 210 11.05 6.64 -1.88
CA LYS A 210 10.43 7.81 -1.24
C LYS A 210 9.69 7.47 0.04
N GLY A 211 9.08 6.29 0.11
CA GLY A 211 8.29 5.84 1.26
C GLY A 211 9.13 5.25 2.39
N TYR A 212 10.38 4.88 2.13
CA TYR A 212 11.20 4.12 3.07
C TYR A 212 11.42 4.84 4.41
N GLY A 213 11.10 4.16 5.52
CA GLY A 213 11.10 4.73 6.86
C GLY A 213 12.41 4.58 7.67
N GLY A 214 13.30 3.62 7.33
CA GLY A 214 14.51 3.38 8.13
C GLY A 214 15.54 2.44 7.53
#